data_AF-A0A923ATL4-F1
#
_entry.id   AF-A0A923ATL4-F1
#
_cell.length_a   1.000
_cell.length_b   1.000
_cell.length_c   1.000
_cell.angle_alpha   90.00
_cell.angle_beta   90.00
_cell.angle_gamma   90.00
#
_symmetry.space_group_name_H-M   'P 1'
#
loop_
_entity.id
_entity.type
_entity.pdbx_description
1 polymer ?
#
loop_
_entity_poly.entity_id
_entity_poly.type
_entity_poly.pdbx_seq_one_letter_code
_entity_poly.pdbx_strand_id
1 'polypeptide(L)' 'KPVFRADLEGQARGMFCNMGTCGECFVTVDVPGRTARRLRACLVPVEPGMEVRRG' A
#
# COMPACT_ATOMS: atom_id res chain seq x y z
N LYS A 1 -2.05 18.28 4.35
CA LYS A 1 -2.07 17.59 3.03
C LYS A 1 -1.95 16.09 3.29
N PRO A 2 -2.87 15.24 2.79
CA PRO A 2 -2.76 13.80 3.00
C PRO A 2 -1.51 13.23 2.32
N VAL A 3 -0.71 12.43 3.04
CA VAL A 3 0.51 11.75 2.54
C VAL A 3 0.26 10.26 2.33
N PHE A 4 1.02 9.59 1.46
CA PHE A 4 0.81 8.16 1.21
C PHE A 4 1.26 7.30 2.40
N ARG A 5 2.46 7.56 2.92
CA ARG A 5 3.04 6.94 4.10
C ARG A 5 3.79 8.01 4.90
N ALA A 6 3.80 7.89 6.22
CA ALA A 6 4.73 8.58 7.10
C ALA A 6 5.74 7.57 7.69
N ASP A 7 6.97 8.01 7.92
CA ASP A 7 7.90 7.26 8.77
C ASP A 7 7.61 7.50 10.26
N LEU A 8 8.48 6.97 11.13
CA LEU A 8 8.30 7.04 12.58
C LEU A 8 8.45 8.48 13.12
N GLU A 9 9.06 9.38 12.35
CA GLU A 9 9.27 10.79 12.69
C GLU A 9 8.19 11.68 12.03
N GLY A 10 7.18 11.07 11.42
CA GLY A 10 6.08 11.76 10.76
C GLY A 10 6.46 12.37 9.40
N GLN A 11 7.64 12.09 8.86
CA GLN A 11 8.07 12.65 7.59
C GLN A 11 7.36 11.94 6.44
N ALA A 12 6.96 12.74 5.45
CA ALA A 12 6.27 12.23 4.27
C ALA A 12 7.18 11.34 3.45
N ARG A 13 6.72 10.12 3.16
CA ARG A 13 7.41 9.16 2.31
C ARG A 13 6.65 8.95 1.00
N GLY A 14 7.40 8.74 -0.08
CA GLY A 14 6.88 8.52 -1.42
C GLY A 14 7.17 7.11 -1.93
N MET A 15 6.40 6.68 -2.92
CA MET A 15 6.71 5.47 -3.69
C MET A 15 8.09 5.63 -4.35
N PHE A 16 8.90 4.58 -4.28
CA PHE A 16 10.30 4.67 -4.69
C PHE A 16 10.72 3.55 -5.65
N CYS A 17 10.85 2.31 -5.17
CA CYS A 17 11.58 1.29 -5.94
C CYS A 17 10.79 0.57 -7.04
N ASN A 18 9.47 0.48 -6.93
CA ASN A 18 8.60 -0.35 -7.80
C ASN A 18 9.05 -1.83 -8.01
N MET A 19 9.88 -2.38 -7.13
CA MET A 19 10.45 -3.73 -7.25
C MET A 19 10.20 -4.59 -6.01
N GLY A 20 9.43 -4.09 -5.04
CA GLY A 20 9.10 -4.80 -3.81
C GLY A 20 10.12 -4.67 -2.66
N THR A 21 11.28 -4.05 -2.87
CA THR A 21 12.35 -4.04 -1.85
C THR A 21 12.22 -2.92 -0.81
N CYS A 22 11.83 -1.71 -1.21
CA CYS A 22 11.88 -0.54 -0.31
C CYS A 22 10.81 -0.50 0.80
N GLY A 23 9.70 -1.24 0.66
CA GLY A 23 8.59 -1.22 1.62
C GLY A 23 7.78 0.08 1.68
N GLU A 24 8.04 1.07 0.83
CA GLU A 24 7.34 2.37 0.86
C GLU A 24 5.87 2.30 0.38
N CYS A 25 5.48 1.22 -0.28
CA CYS A 25 4.19 1.08 -0.97
C CYS A 25 3.21 0.12 -0.28
N PHE A 26 3.37 -0.16 1.01
CA PHE A 26 2.44 -1.05 1.70
C PHE A 26 1.03 -0.44 1.78
N VAL A 27 0.04 -1.27 1.45
CA VAL A 27 -1.39 -0.95 1.55
C VAL A 27 -2.13 -2.14 2.18
N THR A 28 -3.28 -1.87 2.76
CA THR A 28 -4.24 -2.91 3.12
C THR A 28 -5.25 -3.03 1.97
N VAL A 29 -5.39 -4.25 1.44
CA VAL A 29 -6.33 -4.57 0.36
C VAL A 29 -7.43 -5.45 0.93
N ASP A 30 -8.67 -5.04 0.70
CA ASP A 30 -9.88 -5.77 1.02
C ASP A 30 -10.56 -6.19 -0.29
N VAL A 31 -10.95 -7.47 -0.38
CA VAL A 31 -11.59 -8.05 -1.57
C VAL A 31 -12.76 -8.87 -1.10
N PRO A 32 -13.97 -8.67 -1.64
CA PRO A 32 -15.15 -9.42 -1.25
C PRO A 32 -14.91 -10.94 -1.27
N GLY A 33 -15.25 -11.61 -0.17
CA GLY A 33 -15.07 -13.06 -0.01
C GLY A 33 -13.65 -13.51 0.32
N ARG A 34 -12.71 -12.59 0.58
CA ARG A 34 -11.34 -12.89 1.02
C ARG A 34 -11.02 -12.12 2.30
N THR A 35 -10.10 -12.64 3.12
CA THR A 35 -9.58 -11.90 4.26
C THR A 35 -8.75 -10.71 3.78
N ALA A 36 -8.92 -9.53 4.40
CA ALA A 36 -8.10 -8.36 4.12
C ALA A 36 -6.62 -8.62 4.40
N ARG A 37 -5.73 -8.13 3.53
CA ARG A 37 -4.28 -8.39 3.62
C ARG A 37 -3.45 -7.12 3.44
N ARG A 38 -2.34 -7.04 4.18
CA ARG A 38 -1.32 -6.00 3.99
C ARG A 38 -0.33 -6.46 2.92
N LEU A 39 -0.28 -5.75 1.80
CA LEU A 39 0.47 -6.14 0.60
C LEU A 39 1.31 -4.97 0.09
N ARG A 40 2.34 -5.29 -0.71
CA ARG A 40 3.13 -4.28 -1.42
C ARG A 40 2.38 -3.90 -2.69
N ALA A 41 1.92 -2.65 -2.81
CA ALA A 41 1.12 -2.23 -3.97
C ALA A 41 1.84 -2.46 -5.30
N CYS A 42 3.17 -2.26 -5.35
CA CYS A 42 3.96 -2.44 -6.58
C CYS A 42 4.04 -3.88 -7.11
N LEU A 43 3.62 -4.88 -6.34
CA LEU A 43 3.71 -6.31 -6.73
C LEU A 43 2.34 -6.96 -6.96
N VAL A 44 1.25 -6.21 -6.79
CA VAL A 44 -0.11 -6.78 -6.81
C VAL A 44 -0.90 -6.13 -7.95
N PRO A 45 -1.36 -6.92 -8.93
CA PRO A 45 -2.29 -6.43 -9.95
C PRO A 45 -3.58 -5.92 -9.31
N VAL A 46 -4.12 -4.84 -9.87
CA VAL A 46 -5.43 -4.32 -9.46
C VAL A 46 -6.52 -5.22 -10.05
N GLU A 47 -7.46 -5.65 -9.20
CA GLU A 47 -8.64 -6.42 -9.60
C GLU A 47 -9.92 -5.60 -9.33
N PRO A 48 -11.00 -5.79 -10.11
CA PRO A 48 -12.29 -5.17 -9.83
C PRO A 48 -12.81 -5.50 -8.43
N GLY A 49 -13.38 -4.49 -7.75
CA GLY A 49 -13.93 -4.66 -6.41
C GLY A 49 -12.90 -4.65 -5.27
N MET A 50 -11.61 -4.46 -5.56
CA MET A 50 -10.61 -4.19 -4.53
C MET A 50 -10.88 -2.83 -3.85
N GLU A 51 -10.98 -2.83 -2.52
CA GLU A 51 -10.82 -1.62 -1.73
C GLU A 51 -9.39 -1.51 -1.21
N VAL A 52 -8.75 -0.36 -1.44
CA VAL A 52 -7.36 -0.14 -1.06
C VAL A 52 -7.26 1.00 -0.05
N ARG A 53 -6.67 0.70 1.11
CA ARG A 53 -6.41 1.68 2.17
C ARG A 53 -4.91 1.82 2.37
N ARG A 54 -4.41 3.06 2.32
CA ARG A 54 -3.03 3.38 2.70
C ARG A 54 -2.83 3.18 4.22
N GLY A 55 -1.57 2.98 4.61
CA GLY A 55 -1.15 2.94 6.02
C GLY A 55 -1.16 4.32 6.66
#